data_AF-A0A3D4S6Z0-F1
#
_entry.id   AF-A0A3D4S6Z0-F1
#
_cell.length_a   1.000
_cell.length_b   1.000
_cell.length_c   1.000
_cell.angle_alpha   90.00
_cell.angle_beta   90.00
_cell.angle_gamma   90.00
#
_symmetry.space_group_name_H-M   'P 1'
#
loop_
_entity.id
_entity.type
_entity.pdbx_description
1 polymer ?
#
loop_
_entity_poly.entity_id
_entity_poly.type
_entity_poly.pdbx_seq_one_letter_code
_entity_poly.pdbx_strand_id
1 'polypeptide(L)'
;MDNKWSIDETKRLFDLAARAADSGKGLSSAFGEMARASGKSVNSVRNYYYSQLRLFEMLPEFTDKLGIRTVAMRREKFNVFTGEEIDALIETVLVGKAQGKSVRAIIAETAKGDKKLALRLQNKYRSTVACHRDRVQAVEDRLAERGADYFDPYSKRVVRGGKPEDNVSRLAEYISRLSGAEVADAVKMLLGK
;
A
#
# COMPACT_ATOMS: atom_id res chain seq x y z
N MET A 1 17.26 6.77 19.05
CA MET A 1 16.30 7.49 19.93
C MET A 1 15.12 6.57 20.15
N ASP A 2 14.94 6.07 21.35
CA ASP A 2 13.82 5.19 21.68
C ASP A 2 12.51 5.94 21.49
N ASN A 3 11.69 5.47 20.56
CA ASN A 3 10.36 6.03 20.29
C ASN A 3 9.34 5.54 21.33
N LYS A 4 9.77 5.40 22.59
CA LYS A 4 8.88 5.07 23.70
C LYS A 4 8.03 6.30 24.02
N TRP A 5 6.76 6.05 24.26
CA TRP A 5 5.77 7.03 24.68
C TRP A 5 5.51 6.82 26.16
N SER A 6 5.59 7.89 26.96
CA SER A 6 5.23 7.81 28.37
C SER A 6 3.72 7.85 28.55
N ILE A 7 3.25 7.41 29.73
CA ILE A 7 1.84 7.54 30.11
C ILE A 7 1.43 9.02 30.11
N ASP A 8 2.30 9.92 30.58
CA ASP A 8 2.02 11.36 30.62
C ASP A 8 1.95 11.99 29.23
N GLU A 9 2.82 11.59 28.31
CA GLU A 9 2.74 12.01 26.90
C GLU A 9 1.45 11.53 26.25
N THR A 10 1.00 10.32 26.61
CA THR A 10 -0.25 9.74 26.12
C THR A 10 -1.45 10.54 26.63
N LYS A 11 -1.53 10.79 27.94
CA LYS A 11 -2.59 11.61 28.54
C LYS A 11 -2.63 13.01 27.92
N ARG A 12 -1.46 13.67 27.83
CA ARG A 12 -1.33 14.99 27.23
C ARG A 12 -1.82 15.03 25.78
N LEU A 13 -1.47 14.02 24.97
CA LEU A 13 -1.92 13.94 23.58
C LEU A 13 -3.45 13.82 23.46
N PHE A 14 -4.08 12.99 24.29
CA PHE A 14 -5.53 12.84 24.29
C PHE A 14 -6.25 14.07 24.84
N ASP A 15 -5.69 14.75 25.84
CA ASP A 15 -6.22 16.03 26.35
C ASP A 15 -6.12 17.15 25.31
N LEU A 16 -5.02 17.19 24.55
CA LEU A 16 -4.88 18.12 23.43
C LEU A 16 -5.91 17.83 22.33
N ALA A 17 -6.15 16.56 22.02
CA ALA A 17 -7.18 16.15 21.07
C ALA A 17 -8.59 16.54 21.54
N ALA A 18 -8.92 16.31 22.81
CA ALA A 18 -10.20 16.69 23.40
C ALA A 18 -10.41 18.21 23.37
N ARG A 19 -9.41 19.00 23.78
CA ARG A 19 -9.47 20.47 23.71
C ARG A 19 -9.59 21.00 22.29
N ALA A 20 -8.90 20.38 21.34
CA ALA A 20 -9.05 20.75 19.93
C ALA A 20 -10.49 20.50 19.46
N ALA A 21 -11.07 19.34 19.79
CA ALA A 21 -12.45 19.02 19.46
C ALA A 21 -13.46 19.98 20.11
N ASP A 22 -13.32 20.25 21.42
CA ASP A 22 -14.19 21.17 22.18
C ASP A 22 -14.14 22.60 21.62
N SER A 23 -12.98 23.02 21.08
CA SER A 23 -12.79 24.33 20.45
C SER A 23 -13.13 24.38 18.96
N GLY A 24 -13.70 23.30 18.40
CA GLY A 24 -14.04 23.20 16.97
C GLY A 24 -12.84 23.12 16.02
N LYS A 25 -11.62 22.91 16.55
CA LYS A 25 -10.39 22.74 15.77
C LYS A 25 -10.21 21.28 15.38
N GLY A 26 -9.62 21.04 14.21
CA GLY A 26 -9.27 19.69 13.77
C GLY A 26 -8.15 19.07 14.61
N LEU A 27 -8.14 17.74 14.72
CA LEU A 27 -7.09 16.95 15.42
C LEU A 27 -5.66 17.28 14.94
N SER A 28 -5.50 17.72 13.70
CA SER A 28 -4.21 18.18 13.15
C SER A 28 -3.55 19.27 14.00
N SER A 29 -4.35 20.15 14.62
CA SER A 29 -3.83 21.19 15.54
C SER A 29 -3.19 20.55 16.78
N ALA A 30 -3.88 19.59 17.41
CA ALA A 30 -3.39 18.86 18.57
C ALA A 30 -2.11 18.06 18.24
N PHE A 31 -2.06 17.42 17.07
CA PHE A 31 -0.87 16.68 16.65
C PHE A 31 0.34 17.58 16.42
N GLY A 32 0.13 18.76 15.83
CA GLY A 32 1.20 19.75 15.65
C GLY A 32 1.72 20.31 16.98
N GLU A 33 0.85 20.49 17.96
CA GLU A 33 1.25 20.91 19.31
C GLU A 33 2.04 19.83 20.05
N MET A 34 1.55 18.58 20.04
CA MET A 34 2.24 17.47 20.68
C MET A 34 3.60 17.19 20.00
N ALA A 35 3.69 17.31 18.68
CA ALA A 35 4.95 17.17 17.94
C ALA A 35 6.00 18.20 18.37
N ARG A 36 5.59 19.47 18.50
CA ARG A 36 6.47 20.53 19.01
C ARG A 36 6.91 20.29 20.46
N ALA A 37 6.01 19.81 21.31
CA ALA A 37 6.31 19.57 22.72
C ALA A 37 7.21 18.34 22.97
N SER A 38 7.07 17.28 22.17
CA SER A 38 7.82 16.02 22.32
C SER A 38 9.07 15.91 21.45
N GLY A 39 9.25 16.82 20.48
CA GLY A 39 10.28 16.70 19.44
C GLY A 39 10.02 15.56 18.44
N LYS A 40 8.89 14.85 18.52
CA LYS A 40 8.52 13.77 17.60
C LYS A 40 7.89 14.36 16.34
N SER A 41 8.01 13.65 15.20
CA SER A 41 7.36 14.10 13.96
C SER A 41 5.83 14.05 14.07
N VAL A 42 5.13 14.99 13.43
CA VAL A 42 3.65 15.04 13.42
C VAL A 42 3.04 13.70 12.96
N ASN A 43 3.68 13.03 12.01
CA ASN A 43 3.22 11.73 11.53
C ASN A 43 3.37 10.63 12.58
N SER A 44 4.46 10.63 13.36
CA SER A 44 4.65 9.70 14.49
C SER A 44 3.57 9.90 15.55
N VAL A 45 3.31 11.16 15.93
CA VAL A 45 2.24 11.54 16.87
C VAL A 45 0.88 11.07 16.37
N ARG A 46 0.54 11.37 15.11
CA ARG A 46 -0.72 10.98 14.49
C ARG A 46 -0.89 9.45 14.51
N ASN A 47 0.12 8.71 14.07
CA ASN A 47 0.06 7.25 13.99
C ASN A 47 -0.09 6.62 15.39
N TYR A 48 0.63 7.16 16.37
CA TYR A 48 0.51 6.73 17.76
C TYR A 48 -0.90 7.01 18.32
N TYR A 49 -1.44 8.21 18.11
CA TYR A 49 -2.80 8.55 18.55
C TYR A 49 -3.84 7.55 18.07
N TYR A 50 -3.87 7.23 16.77
CA TYR A 50 -4.86 6.32 16.22
C TYR A 50 -4.67 4.86 16.66
N SER A 51 -3.44 4.42 16.92
CA SER A 51 -3.20 3.07 17.46
C SER A 51 -3.69 2.96 18.90
N GLN A 52 -3.42 3.96 19.74
CA GLN A 52 -3.90 4.01 21.12
C GLN A 52 -5.40 4.21 21.21
N LEU A 53 -5.99 5.05 20.34
CA LEU A 53 -7.43 5.28 20.31
C LEU A 53 -8.18 3.96 20.10
N ARG A 54 -7.71 3.14 19.15
CA ARG A 54 -8.31 1.82 18.90
C ARG A 54 -8.17 0.88 20.12
N LEU A 55 -7.04 0.92 20.82
CA LEU A 55 -6.85 0.13 22.04
C LEU A 55 -7.79 0.58 23.16
N PHE A 56 -7.94 1.89 23.36
CA PHE A 56 -8.82 2.46 24.37
C PHE A 56 -10.30 2.24 24.04
N GLU A 57 -10.70 2.29 22.77
CA GLU A 57 -12.05 1.88 22.33
C GLU A 57 -12.34 0.40 22.66
N MET A 58 -11.32 -0.47 22.67
CA MET A 58 -11.47 -1.90 22.99
C MET A 58 -11.41 -2.21 24.50
N LEU A 59 -10.87 -1.31 25.32
CA LEU A 59 -10.62 -1.51 26.75
C LEU A 59 -11.16 -0.35 27.60
N PRO A 60 -12.49 -0.13 27.63
CA PRO A 60 -13.09 1.04 28.27
C PRO A 60 -12.75 1.15 29.76
N GLU A 61 -12.77 0.03 30.51
CA GLU A 61 -12.42 0.02 31.94
C GLU A 61 -10.99 0.50 32.23
N PHE A 62 -10.06 0.19 31.32
CA PHE A 62 -8.66 0.64 31.44
C PHE A 62 -8.51 2.11 31.08
N THR A 63 -9.23 2.57 30.06
CA THR A 63 -9.28 3.97 29.64
C THR A 63 -9.82 4.87 30.73
N ASP A 64 -10.89 4.45 31.41
CA ASP A 64 -11.49 5.18 32.54
C ASP A 64 -10.51 5.26 33.71
N LYS A 65 -9.84 4.16 34.06
CA LYS A 65 -8.81 4.13 35.12
C LYS A 65 -7.62 5.05 34.82
N LEU A 66 -7.26 5.22 33.54
CA LEU A 66 -6.20 6.15 33.14
C LEU A 66 -6.67 7.60 33.04
N GLY A 67 -7.98 7.88 33.13
CA GLY A 67 -8.55 9.21 33.00
C GLY A 67 -8.42 9.78 31.58
N ILE A 68 -8.40 8.92 30.56
CA ILE A 68 -8.19 9.35 29.17
C ILE A 68 -9.52 9.71 28.53
N ARG A 69 -9.68 10.98 28.12
CA ARG A 69 -10.84 11.42 27.36
C ARG A 69 -10.63 11.16 25.86
N THR A 70 -11.41 10.24 25.30
CA THR A 70 -11.40 9.97 23.86
C THR A 70 -12.33 10.94 23.12
N VAL A 71 -11.96 11.32 21.90
CA VAL A 71 -12.81 12.14 21.04
C VAL A 71 -13.63 11.21 20.16
N ALA A 72 -14.97 11.27 20.28
CA ALA A 72 -15.86 10.53 19.39
C ALA A 72 -15.64 11.01 17.95
N MET A 73 -15.01 10.17 17.13
CA MET A 73 -14.77 10.50 15.73
C MET A 73 -16.12 10.42 15.00
N ARG A 74 -16.61 11.55 14.47
CA ARG A 74 -17.67 11.54 13.45
C ARG A 74 -17.12 10.78 12.24
N ARG A 75 -17.35 9.47 12.19
CA ARG A 75 -16.98 8.64 11.05
C ARG A 75 -17.92 9.04 9.92
N GLU A 76 -17.41 9.83 8.97
CA GLU A 76 -18.10 10.01 7.69
C GLU A 76 -18.47 8.63 7.13
N LYS A 77 -19.63 8.53 6.46
CA LYS A 77 -20.10 7.28 5.87
C LYS A 77 -18.97 6.68 5.02
N PHE A 78 -18.47 5.52 5.45
CA PHE A 78 -17.35 4.86 4.80
C PHE A 78 -17.83 4.33 3.45
N ASN A 79 -17.40 4.98 2.36
CA ASN A 79 -17.70 4.46 1.03
C ASN A 79 -16.82 3.24 0.76
N VAL A 80 -17.42 2.08 0.54
CA VAL A 80 -16.68 0.83 0.28
C VAL A 80 -16.36 0.77 -1.22
N PHE A 81 -15.17 0.28 -1.56
CA PHE A 81 -14.83 0.02 -2.95
C PHE A 81 -15.61 -1.19 -3.47
N THR A 82 -16.28 -1.05 -4.61
CA THR A 82 -16.92 -2.18 -5.30
C THR A 82 -15.86 -3.10 -5.91
N GLY A 83 -16.26 -4.32 -6.28
CA GLY A 83 -15.34 -5.24 -6.96
C GLY A 83 -14.78 -4.67 -8.26
N GLU A 84 -15.63 -4.02 -9.05
CA GLU A 84 -15.28 -3.39 -10.33
C GLU A 84 -14.32 -2.21 -10.15
N GLU A 85 -14.53 -1.37 -9.13
CA GLU A 85 -13.62 -0.25 -8.83
C GLU A 85 -12.22 -0.72 -8.46
N ILE A 86 -12.12 -1.86 -7.77
CA ILE A 86 -10.83 -2.45 -7.40
C ILE A 86 -10.12 -2.96 -8.64
N ASP A 87 -10.84 -3.73 -9.47
CA ASP A 87 -10.28 -4.32 -10.68
C ASP A 87 -9.82 -3.23 -11.66
N ALA A 88 -10.61 -2.19 -11.87
CA ALA A 88 -10.25 -1.04 -12.69
C ALA A 88 -9.04 -0.28 -12.14
N LEU A 89 -8.95 -0.13 -10.81
CA LEU A 89 -7.79 0.47 -10.15
C LEU A 89 -6.52 -0.36 -10.39
N ILE A 90 -6.58 -1.69 -10.23
CA ILE A 90 -5.43 -2.56 -10.48
C ILE A 90 -5.02 -2.42 -11.95
N GLU A 91 -5.97 -2.60 -12.88
CA GLU A 91 -5.73 -2.53 -14.32
C GLU A 91 -5.04 -1.21 -14.73
N THR A 92 -5.59 -0.08 -14.28
CA THR A 92 -5.03 1.26 -14.54
C THR A 92 -3.59 1.39 -14.04
N VAL A 93 -3.30 0.85 -12.85
CA VAL A 93 -1.96 0.93 -12.27
C VAL A 93 -0.98 0.01 -12.97
N LEU A 94 -1.35 -1.24 -13.30
CA LEU A 94 -0.44 -2.19 -13.95
C LEU A 94 -0.06 -1.71 -15.36
N VAL A 95 -1.04 -1.24 -16.15
CA VAL A 95 -0.81 -0.68 -17.49
C VAL A 95 0.00 0.60 -17.43
N GLY A 96 -0.36 1.55 -16.56
CA GLY A 96 0.40 2.78 -16.42
C GLY A 96 1.84 2.54 -15.94
N LYS A 97 2.05 1.50 -15.12
CA LYS A 97 3.38 1.14 -14.63
C LYS A 97 4.23 0.49 -15.73
N ALA A 98 3.63 -0.28 -16.64
CA ALA A 98 4.29 -0.79 -17.84
C ALA A 98 4.80 0.34 -18.75
N GLN A 99 4.10 1.47 -18.78
CA GLN A 99 4.52 2.70 -19.49
C GLN A 99 5.59 3.52 -18.75
N GLY A 100 6.13 3.01 -17.63
CA GLY A 100 7.19 3.67 -16.86
C GLY A 100 6.70 4.71 -15.84
N LYS A 101 5.38 4.95 -15.71
CA LYS A 101 4.87 5.89 -14.70
C LYS A 101 5.02 5.32 -13.29
N SER A 102 5.15 6.19 -12.29
CA SER A 102 5.09 5.75 -10.89
C SER A 102 3.64 5.48 -10.46
N VAL A 103 3.43 4.53 -9.56
CA VAL A 103 2.09 4.25 -8.99
C VAL A 103 1.46 5.51 -8.41
N ARG A 104 2.24 6.36 -7.75
CA ARG A 104 1.76 7.62 -7.17
C ARG A 104 1.31 8.61 -8.25
N ALA A 105 2.04 8.71 -9.36
CA ALA A 105 1.66 9.57 -10.47
C ALA A 105 0.36 9.09 -11.13
N ILE A 106 0.26 7.79 -11.43
CA ILE A 106 -0.96 7.20 -12.01
C ILE A 106 -2.18 7.48 -11.12
N ILE A 107 -2.06 7.21 -9.81
CA ILE A 107 -3.17 7.42 -8.89
C ILE A 107 -3.51 8.91 -8.71
N ALA A 108 -2.51 9.80 -8.76
CA ALA A 108 -2.75 11.24 -8.72
C ALA A 108 -3.51 11.73 -9.96
N GLU A 109 -3.17 11.20 -11.14
CA GLU A 109 -3.89 11.44 -12.40
C GLU A 109 -5.33 10.91 -12.31
N THR A 110 -5.54 9.67 -11.84
CA THR A 110 -6.87 9.07 -11.64
C THR A 110 -7.73 9.88 -10.68
N ALA A 111 -7.13 10.42 -9.61
CA ALA A 111 -7.84 11.19 -8.60
C ALA A 111 -8.14 12.64 -9.02
N LYS A 112 -7.67 13.11 -10.18
CA LYS A 112 -7.94 14.45 -10.73
C LYS A 112 -7.73 15.60 -9.72
N GLY A 113 -6.69 15.49 -8.90
CA GLY A 113 -6.34 16.49 -7.89
C GLY A 113 -7.02 16.31 -6.51
N ASP A 114 -7.96 15.38 -6.36
CA ASP A 114 -8.51 15.02 -5.04
C ASP A 114 -7.48 14.23 -4.22
N LYS A 115 -6.85 14.92 -3.26
CA LYS A 115 -5.85 14.35 -2.35
C LYS A 115 -6.41 13.23 -1.46
N LYS A 116 -7.68 13.32 -1.06
CA LYS A 116 -8.32 12.33 -0.18
C LYS A 116 -8.61 11.05 -0.97
N LEU A 117 -9.14 11.20 -2.18
CA LEU A 117 -9.34 10.08 -3.10
C LEU A 117 -8.01 9.41 -3.48
N ALA A 118 -6.99 10.20 -3.85
CA ALA A 118 -5.67 9.67 -4.20
C ALA A 118 -5.06 8.81 -3.09
N LEU A 119 -5.23 9.21 -1.83
CA LEU A 119 -4.76 8.42 -0.67
C LEU A 119 -5.57 7.12 -0.51
N ARG A 120 -6.89 7.17 -0.72
CA ARG A 120 -7.76 5.98 -0.65
C ARG A 120 -7.39 4.96 -1.73
N LEU A 121 -7.18 5.42 -2.97
CA LEU A 121 -6.73 4.58 -4.09
C LEU A 121 -5.34 3.98 -3.82
N GLN A 122 -4.37 4.76 -3.33
CA GLN A 122 -3.05 4.25 -2.93
C GLN A 122 -3.15 3.15 -1.88
N ASN A 123 -3.97 3.38 -0.83
CA ASN A 123 -4.17 2.38 0.22
C ASN A 123 -4.85 1.12 -0.30
N LYS A 124 -5.88 1.28 -1.15
CA LYS A 124 -6.61 0.15 -1.73
C LYS A 124 -5.72 -0.67 -2.65
N TYR A 125 -4.93 -0.03 -3.52
CA TYR A 125 -3.97 -0.72 -4.38
C TYR A 125 -2.97 -1.53 -3.55
N ARG A 126 -2.30 -0.88 -2.59
CA ARG A 126 -1.30 -1.55 -1.72
C ARG A 126 -1.89 -2.74 -0.97
N SER A 127 -3.08 -2.57 -0.38
CA SER A 127 -3.76 -3.65 0.34
C SER A 127 -4.16 -4.80 -0.57
N THR A 128 -4.60 -4.50 -1.80
CA THR A 128 -5.03 -5.53 -2.76
C THR A 128 -3.84 -6.34 -3.25
N VAL A 129 -2.74 -5.69 -3.63
CA VAL A 129 -1.51 -6.39 -4.03
C VAL A 129 -0.95 -7.27 -2.91
N ALA A 130 -1.04 -6.80 -1.66
CA ALA A 130 -0.52 -7.54 -0.50
C ALA A 130 -1.41 -8.71 -0.05
N CYS A 131 -2.74 -8.57 -0.11
CA CYS A 131 -3.67 -9.52 0.51
C CYS A 131 -4.54 -10.31 -0.48
N HIS A 132 -4.68 -9.87 -1.73
CA HIS A 132 -5.61 -10.43 -2.72
C HIS A 132 -4.89 -10.74 -4.03
N ARG A 133 -3.92 -11.66 -3.97
CA ARG A 133 -3.08 -12.04 -5.11
C ARG A 133 -3.87 -12.68 -6.24
N ASP A 134 -4.84 -13.52 -5.89
CA ASP A 134 -5.80 -14.17 -6.80
C ASP A 134 -6.49 -13.14 -7.70
N ARG A 135 -6.95 -12.03 -7.13
CA ARG A 135 -7.62 -10.97 -7.88
C ARG A 135 -6.66 -10.21 -8.80
N VAL A 136 -5.43 -9.94 -8.34
CA VAL A 136 -4.44 -9.27 -9.18
C VAL A 136 -4.09 -10.13 -10.38
N GLN A 137 -3.87 -11.43 -10.17
CA GLN A 137 -3.61 -12.39 -11.25
C GLN A 137 -4.77 -12.46 -12.24
N ALA A 138 -6.03 -12.48 -11.77
CA ALA A 138 -7.18 -12.42 -12.67
C ALA A 138 -7.23 -11.14 -13.54
N VAL A 139 -6.68 -10.01 -13.06
CA VAL A 139 -6.54 -8.79 -13.87
C VAL A 139 -5.38 -8.93 -14.87
N GLU A 140 -4.26 -9.52 -14.45
CA GLU A 140 -3.10 -9.81 -15.30
C GLU A 140 -3.49 -10.74 -16.46
N ASP A 141 -4.23 -11.82 -16.18
CA ASP A 141 -4.71 -12.77 -17.18
C ASP A 141 -5.60 -12.07 -18.22
N ARG A 142 -6.54 -11.23 -17.78
CA ARG A 142 -7.38 -10.42 -18.69
C ARG A 142 -6.58 -9.46 -19.54
N LEU A 143 -5.51 -8.87 -19.00
CA LEU A 143 -4.62 -7.99 -19.74
C LEU A 143 -3.79 -8.78 -20.77
N ALA A 144 -3.31 -9.96 -20.39
CA ALA A 144 -2.59 -10.87 -21.27
C ALA A 144 -3.46 -11.37 -22.43
N GLU A 145 -4.71 -11.76 -22.16
CA GLU A 145 -5.69 -12.17 -23.18
C GLU A 145 -5.98 -11.06 -24.21
N ARG A 146 -5.97 -9.80 -23.77
CA ARG A 146 -6.13 -8.62 -24.64
C ARG A 146 -4.84 -8.24 -25.38
N GLY A 147 -3.73 -8.91 -25.11
CA GLY A 147 -2.42 -8.54 -25.65
C GLY A 147 -1.94 -7.17 -25.18
N ALA A 148 -2.33 -6.72 -24.00
CA ALA A 148 -1.88 -5.45 -23.42
C ALA A 148 -0.58 -5.62 -22.63
N ASP A 149 0.29 -4.61 -22.68
CA ASP A 149 1.47 -4.53 -21.82
C ASP A 149 1.05 -4.20 -20.38
N TYR A 150 1.54 -4.97 -19.41
CA TYR A 150 1.26 -4.75 -17.99
C TYR A 150 2.47 -5.02 -17.11
N PHE A 151 2.50 -4.40 -15.94
CA PHE A 151 3.53 -4.66 -14.93
C PHE A 151 3.06 -5.71 -13.94
N ASP A 152 3.85 -6.76 -13.71
CA ASP A 152 3.61 -7.75 -12.66
C ASP A 152 4.26 -7.28 -11.34
N PRO A 153 3.47 -7.00 -10.28
CA PRO A 153 3.99 -6.51 -9.01
C PRO A 153 4.75 -7.56 -8.19
N TYR A 154 4.61 -8.85 -8.51
CA TYR A 154 5.24 -9.97 -7.83
C TYR A 154 6.61 -10.32 -8.44
N SER A 155 6.71 -10.39 -9.77
CA SER A 155 8.00 -10.57 -10.44
C SER A 155 8.77 -9.25 -10.65
N LYS A 156 8.09 -8.11 -10.48
CA LYS A 156 8.61 -6.74 -10.70
C LYS A 156 9.09 -6.52 -12.14
N ARG A 157 8.42 -7.14 -13.12
CA ARG A 157 8.76 -7.05 -14.54
C ARG A 157 7.57 -6.54 -15.34
N VAL A 158 7.86 -5.98 -16.51
CA VAL A 158 6.84 -5.63 -17.49
C VAL A 158 6.65 -6.84 -18.40
N VAL A 159 5.43 -7.37 -18.45
CA VAL A 159 4.98 -8.37 -19.40
C VAL A 159 4.50 -7.63 -20.64
N ARG A 160 5.08 -7.93 -21.80
CA ARG A 160 4.66 -7.33 -23.06
C ARG A 160 3.60 -8.20 -23.72
N GLY A 161 2.45 -7.61 -23.96
CA GLY A 161 1.32 -8.26 -24.61
C GLY A 161 1.66 -8.55 -26.06
N GLY A 162 1.96 -9.81 -26.36
CA GLY A 162 2.29 -10.21 -27.72
C GLY A 162 2.96 -11.57 -27.83
N LYS A 163 3.71 -11.99 -26.81
CA LYS A 163 4.18 -13.38 -26.64
C LYS A 163 4.36 -13.62 -25.15
N PRO A 164 3.98 -14.80 -24.60
CA PRO A 164 4.60 -15.22 -23.36
C PRO A 164 6.11 -15.08 -23.60
N GLU A 165 6.85 -14.48 -22.66
CA GLU A 165 8.29 -14.71 -22.64
C GLU A 165 8.45 -16.20 -22.36
N ASP A 166 8.39 -16.99 -23.43
CA ASP A 166 8.54 -18.42 -23.37
C ASP A 166 10.01 -18.64 -23.10
N ASN A 167 10.34 -18.68 -21.80
CA ASN A 167 11.68 -18.95 -21.33
C ASN A 167 12.22 -20.22 -21.98
N VAL A 168 11.34 -21.16 -22.33
CA VAL A 168 11.64 -22.37 -23.11
C VAL A 168 12.08 -22.03 -24.53
N SER A 169 11.37 -21.16 -25.26
CA SER A 169 11.79 -20.69 -26.58
C SER A 169 13.10 -19.89 -26.53
N ARG A 170 13.32 -19.04 -25.52
CA ARG A 170 14.60 -18.31 -25.34
C ARG A 170 15.76 -19.26 -25.02
N LEU A 171 15.51 -20.26 -24.17
CA LEU A 171 16.47 -21.34 -23.89
C LEU A 171 16.76 -22.14 -25.15
N ALA A 172 15.73 -22.50 -25.93
CA ALA A 172 15.89 -23.23 -27.19
C ALA A 172 16.69 -22.41 -28.22
N GLU A 173 16.43 -21.10 -28.33
CA GLU A 173 17.18 -20.20 -29.20
C GLU A 173 18.65 -20.07 -28.73
N TYR A 174 18.88 -19.93 -27.42
CA TYR A 174 20.23 -19.90 -26.85
C TYR A 174 21.00 -21.21 -27.08
N ILE A 175 20.34 -22.36 -26.85
CA ILE A 175 20.89 -23.69 -27.10
C ILE A 175 21.18 -23.90 -28.59
N SER A 176 20.33 -23.38 -29.48
CA SER A 176 20.54 -23.47 -30.94
C SER A 176 21.73 -22.64 -31.45
N ARG A 177 22.17 -21.63 -30.68
CA ARG A 177 23.33 -20.78 -30.98
C ARG A 177 24.64 -21.29 -30.39
N LEU A 178 24.57 -22.29 -29.50
CA LEU A 178 25.74 -22.97 -28.95
C LEU A 178 26.23 -24.04 -29.93
N SER A 179 27.54 -24.19 -30.07
CA SER A 179 28.11 -25.29 -30.83
C SER A 179 27.81 -26.64 -30.14
N GLY A 180 27.82 -27.75 -30.89
CA GLY A 180 27.41 -29.06 -30.37
C GLY A 180 28.14 -29.53 -29.09
N ALA A 181 29.36 -29.03 -28.86
CA ALA A 181 30.12 -29.29 -27.64
C ALA A 181 29.58 -28.49 -26.43
N GLU A 182 29.21 -27.23 -26.64
CA GLU A 182 28.69 -26.33 -25.59
C GLU A 182 27.26 -26.70 -25.17
N VAL A 183 26.46 -27.27 -26.07
CA VAL A 183 25.13 -27.82 -25.76
C VAL A 183 25.24 -29.02 -24.80
N ALA A 184 26.22 -29.90 -25.02
CA ALA A 184 26.43 -31.07 -24.17
C ALA A 184 26.84 -30.70 -22.74
N ASP A 185 27.67 -29.66 -22.58
CA ASP A 185 28.07 -29.14 -21.28
C ASP A 185 26.92 -28.44 -20.55
N ALA A 186 26.10 -27.67 -21.26
CA ALA A 186 24.90 -27.05 -20.68
C ALA A 186 23.88 -28.10 -20.19
N VAL A 187 23.68 -29.18 -20.95
CA VAL A 187 22.78 -30.28 -20.58
C VAL A 187 23.32 -31.08 -19.39
N LYS A 188 24.64 -31.30 -19.30
CA LYS A 188 25.27 -31.90 -18.11
C LYS A 188 25.08 -31.05 -16.86
N MET A 189 25.26 -29.73 -16.97
CA MET A 189 25.05 -28.79 -15.87
C MET A 189 23.60 -28.81 -15.34
N LEU A 190 22.61 -28.95 -16.23
CA LEU A 190 21.19 -28.98 -15.86
C LEU A 190 20.73 -30.32 -15.29
N LEU A 191 21.33 -31.44 -15.73
CA LEU A 191 20.96 -32.79 -15.29
C LEU A 191 21.77 -33.29 -14.09
N GLY A 192 22.67 -32.47 -13.54
CA GLY A 192 23.34 -32.74 -12.26
C GLY A 192 24.17 -34.03 -12.26
N LYS A 193 24.89 -34.31 -13.34
CA LYS A 193 25.90 -35.38 -13.39
C LYS A 193 27.26 -34.83 -13.80
#